data_AF-A0A6B3EEU0-F1
#
_entry.id   AF-A0A6B3EEU0-F1
#
_cell.length_a   1.000
_cell.length_b   1.000
_cell.length_c   1.000
_cell.angle_alpha   90.00
_cell.angle_beta   90.00
_cell.angle_gamma   90.00
#
_symmetry.space_group_name_H-M   'P 1'
#
loop_
_entity.id
_entity.type
_entity.pdbx_description
1 polymer ?
#
loop_
_entity_poly.entity_id
_entity_poly.type
_entity_poly.pdbx_seq_one_letter_code
_entity_poly.pdbx_strand_id
1 'polypeptide(L)'
;VSTASVHKLCLLLALHRLAAAGRIDLTEQVECAVEGRTPGGTGLAAMLDPSRLSLRDLAYLMIAVSDNAAADLLLARVGLEEVNRTTEALGLRLTRAVESFGATQEGMRADAGP
;
A
#
# COMPACT_ATOMS: atom_id res chain seq x y z
N VAL A 1 -16.96 8.51 -3.05
CA VAL A 1 -15.95 8.99 -4.03
C VAL A 1 -14.68 8.20 -3.85
N SER A 2 -13.94 7.91 -4.92
CA SER A 2 -12.63 7.26 -4.80
C SER A 2 -11.61 8.25 -4.21
N THR A 3 -10.85 7.82 -3.21
CA THR A 3 -9.76 8.63 -2.62
C THR A 3 -8.43 8.46 -3.37
N ALA A 4 -8.36 7.52 -4.33
CA ALA A 4 -7.13 7.17 -5.04
C ALA A 4 -5.93 7.02 -4.08
N SER A 5 -4.75 7.53 -4.46
CA SER A 5 -3.52 7.45 -3.66
C SER A 5 -3.57 8.12 -2.30
N VAL A 6 -4.56 8.97 -1.99
CA VAL A 6 -4.70 9.55 -0.64
C VAL A 6 -4.92 8.47 0.41
N HIS A 7 -5.48 7.31 0.02
CA HIS A 7 -5.68 6.17 0.92
C HIS A 7 -4.37 5.62 1.52
N LYS A 8 -3.22 5.85 0.86
CA LYS A 8 -1.90 5.42 1.34
C LYS A 8 -1.51 6.07 2.68
N LEU A 9 -2.10 7.22 3.03
CA LEU A 9 -1.93 7.83 4.34
C LEU A 9 -2.56 6.98 5.46
N CYS A 10 -3.70 6.34 5.18
CA CYS A 10 -4.37 5.44 6.13
C CYS A 10 -3.52 4.19 6.36
N LEU A 11 -2.98 3.62 5.28
CA LEU A 11 -2.07 2.49 5.34
C LEU A 11 -0.77 2.82 6.07
N LEU A 12 -0.16 3.98 5.77
CA LEU A 12 1.05 4.45 6.47
C LEU A 12 0.82 4.55 7.97
N LEU A 13 -0.30 5.13 8.39
CA LEU A 13 -0.62 5.25 9.80
C LEU A 13 -0.83 3.89 10.46
N ALA A 14 -1.56 2.98 9.81
CA ALA A 14 -1.77 1.63 10.34
C ALA A 14 -0.43 0.88 10.51
N LEU A 15 0.46 0.95 9.52
CA LEU A 15 1.82 0.40 9.59
C LEU A 15 2.59 0.95 10.80
N HIS A 16 2.62 2.27 10.97
CA HIS A 16 3.35 2.91 12.07
C HIS A 16 2.72 2.65 13.44
N ARG A 17 1.39 2.49 13.54
CA ARG A 17 0.72 2.08 14.79
C ARG A 17 1.11 0.66 15.19
N LEU A 18 1.14 -0.27 14.25
CA LEU A 18 1.62 -1.63 14.50
C LEU A 18 3.09 -1.63 14.93
N ALA A 19 3.93 -0.81 14.29
CA ALA A 19 5.33 -0.67 14.67
C ALA A 19 5.50 -0.08 16.08
N ALA A 20 4.76 0.98 16.42
CA ALA A 20 4.78 1.58 17.76
C ALA A 20 4.29 0.60 18.85
N ALA A 21 3.38 -0.32 18.50
CA ALA A 21 2.92 -1.38 19.39
C ALA A 21 3.87 -2.60 19.44
N GLY A 22 5.02 -2.56 18.76
CA GLY A 22 5.98 -3.67 18.69
C GLY A 22 5.48 -4.90 17.92
N ARG A 23 4.43 -4.75 17.10
CA ARG A 23 3.82 -5.84 16.31
C ARG A 23 4.47 -6.04 14.95
N ILE A 24 5.19 -5.03 14.46
CA ILE A 24 5.95 -5.05 13.21
C ILE A 24 7.28 -4.34 13.44
N ASP A 25 8.35 -4.85 12.84
CA ASP A 25 9.63 -4.14 12.74
C ASP A 25 9.73 -3.46 11.38
N LEU A 26 9.85 -2.13 11.34
CA LEU A 26 9.98 -1.39 10.08
C LEU A 26 11.28 -1.72 9.32
N THR A 27 12.27 -2.34 9.97
CA THR A 27 13.50 -2.81 9.33
C THR A 27 13.36 -4.19 8.69
N GLU A 28 12.25 -4.90 8.92
CA GLU A 28 11.91 -6.17 8.29
C GLU A 28 12.06 -6.07 6.77
N GLN A 29 12.80 -7.01 6.20
CA GLN A 29 13.12 -7.06 4.78
C GLN A 29 12.09 -7.90 4.01
N VAL A 30 11.57 -7.34 2.93
CA VAL A 30 10.58 -7.97 2.06
C VAL A 30 11.19 -8.18 0.67
N GLU A 31 11.07 -9.40 0.17
CA GLU A 31 11.39 -9.71 -1.22
C GLU A 31 10.32 -9.09 -2.14
N CYS A 32 10.77 -8.27 -3.07
CA CYS A 32 9.94 -7.56 -4.03
C CYS A 32 10.13 -8.24 -5.39
N ALA A 33 9.43 -9.36 -5.60
CA ALA A 33 9.42 -10.08 -6.88
C ALA A 33 8.92 -9.18 -8.03
N VAL A 34 9.32 -9.46 -9.27
CA VAL A 34 8.85 -8.73 -10.46
C VAL A 34 7.43 -9.17 -10.82
N GLU A 35 7.15 -10.44 -10.63
CA GLU A 35 5.89 -11.09 -10.91
C GLU A 35 4.79 -10.57 -9.97
N GLY A 36 3.63 -10.22 -10.54
CA GLY A 36 2.46 -9.79 -9.77
C GLY A 36 2.54 -8.39 -9.17
N ARG A 37 3.55 -7.58 -9.53
CA ARG A 37 3.59 -6.17 -9.14
C ARG A 37 2.41 -5.42 -9.73
N THR A 38 1.76 -4.60 -8.91
CA THR A 38 0.77 -3.65 -9.40
C THR A 38 1.41 -2.70 -10.41
N PRO A 39 0.89 -2.59 -11.65
CA PRO A 39 1.48 -1.74 -12.67
C PRO A 39 1.52 -0.26 -12.27
N GLY A 40 2.53 0.46 -12.75
CA GLY A 40 2.73 1.87 -12.45
C GLY A 40 4.01 2.41 -13.09
N GLY A 41 4.11 3.73 -13.24
CA GLY A 41 5.27 4.39 -13.84
C GLY A 41 6.38 4.78 -12.85
N THR A 42 6.28 4.36 -11.59
CA THR A 42 7.18 4.80 -10.50
C THR A 42 7.55 3.65 -9.58
N GLY A 43 8.67 3.81 -8.86
CA GLY A 43 9.12 2.89 -7.82
C GLY A 43 9.31 1.46 -8.33
N LEU A 44 8.90 0.47 -7.53
CA LEU A 44 9.01 -0.96 -7.82
C LEU A 44 8.35 -1.34 -9.15
N ALA A 45 7.24 -0.71 -9.51
CA ALA A 45 6.55 -1.01 -10.76
C ALA A 45 7.36 -0.62 -12.02
N ALA A 46 8.26 0.36 -11.90
CA ALA A 46 9.15 0.78 -12.98
C ALA A 46 10.52 0.08 -12.96
N MET A 47 10.86 -0.62 -11.86
CA MET A 47 12.11 -1.36 -11.74
C MET A 47 12.05 -2.68 -12.53
N LEU A 48 13.14 -3.00 -13.22
CA LEU A 48 13.20 -4.18 -14.10
C LEU A 48 13.53 -5.48 -13.36
N ASP A 49 14.25 -5.37 -12.24
CA ASP A 49 14.78 -6.52 -11.50
C ASP A 49 14.04 -6.72 -10.16
N PRO A 50 14.11 -7.93 -9.57
CA PRO A 50 13.69 -8.14 -8.18
C PRO A 50 14.58 -7.33 -7.23
N SER A 51 14.03 -6.96 -6.09
CA SER A 51 14.75 -6.22 -5.05
C SER A 51 14.34 -6.70 -3.66
N ARG A 52 15.11 -6.32 -2.65
CA ARG A 52 14.81 -6.59 -1.26
C ARG A 52 14.86 -5.28 -0.49
N LEU A 53 13.73 -4.87 0.07
CA LEU A 53 13.57 -3.57 0.71
C LEU A 53 12.99 -3.71 2.11
N SER A 54 13.33 -2.77 2.99
CA SER A 54 12.69 -2.71 4.30
C SER A 54 11.23 -2.24 4.18
N LEU A 55 10.37 -2.61 5.14
CA LEU A 55 9.03 -2.01 5.24
C LEU A 55 9.07 -0.48 5.30
N ARG A 56 10.12 0.09 5.91
CA ARG A 56 10.34 1.55 5.94
C ARG A 56 10.58 2.14 4.55
N ASP A 57 11.41 1.48 3.74
CA ASP A 57 11.72 1.97 2.39
C ASP A 57 10.53 1.78 1.43
N LEU A 58 9.78 0.68 1.60
CA LEU A 58 8.49 0.50 0.92
C LEU A 58 7.51 1.63 1.28
N ALA A 59 7.44 2.02 2.55
CA ALA A 59 6.60 3.13 2.98
C ALA A 59 7.05 4.46 2.38
N TYR A 60 8.36 4.67 2.26
CA TYR A 60 8.92 5.82 1.54
C TYR A 60 8.49 5.83 0.06
N LEU A 61 8.66 4.73 -0.68
CA LEU A 61 8.25 4.65 -2.09
C LEU A 61 6.74 4.87 -2.27
N MET A 62 5.94 4.25 -1.40
CA MET A 62 4.48 4.41 -1.38
C MET A 62 4.07 5.88 -1.26
N ILE A 63 4.76 6.67 -0.45
CA ILE A 63 4.39 8.08 -0.20
C ILE A 63 5.08 9.05 -1.16
N ALA A 64 6.39 8.90 -1.36
CA ALA A 64 7.21 9.85 -2.11
C ALA A 64 6.87 9.86 -3.60
N VAL A 65 6.60 8.68 -4.18
CA VAL A 65 6.31 8.54 -5.61
C VAL A 65 4.99 7.82 -5.87
N SER A 66 4.12 7.75 -4.85
CA SER A 66 2.79 7.14 -4.95
C SER A 66 2.84 5.70 -5.49
N ASP A 67 3.89 4.94 -5.19
CA ASP A 67 4.09 3.58 -5.72
C ASP A 67 2.98 2.63 -5.25
N ASN A 68 2.22 2.07 -6.19
CA ASN A 68 1.15 1.12 -5.90
C ASN A 68 1.68 -0.28 -5.59
N ALA A 69 2.78 -0.71 -6.20
CA ALA A 69 3.36 -2.02 -5.92
C ALA A 69 3.92 -2.06 -4.49
N ALA A 70 4.61 -1.00 -4.06
CA ALA A 70 5.04 -0.88 -2.66
C ALA A 70 3.84 -0.82 -1.70
N ALA A 71 2.77 -0.10 -2.07
CA ALA A 71 1.56 -0.01 -1.27
C ALA A 71 0.88 -1.37 -1.08
N ASP A 72 0.81 -2.21 -2.11
CA ASP A 72 0.20 -3.54 -2.02
C ASP A 72 1.04 -4.52 -1.18
N LEU A 73 2.37 -4.46 -1.26
CA LEU A 73 3.23 -5.23 -0.36
C LEU A 73 3.01 -4.84 1.12
N LEU A 74 2.91 -3.54 1.40
CA LEU A 74 2.58 -3.05 2.75
C LEU A 74 1.17 -3.43 3.17
N LEU A 75 0.20 -3.35 2.27
CA LEU A 75 -1.18 -3.73 2.56
C LEU A 75 -1.31 -5.22 2.86
N ALA A 76 -0.56 -6.09 2.16
CA ALA A 76 -0.49 -7.51 2.47
C ALA A 76 0.11 -7.76 3.86
N ARG A 77 1.07 -6.94 4.29
CA ARG A 77 1.71 -7.05 5.61
C ARG A 77 0.85 -6.51 6.77
N VAL A 78 0.10 -5.44 6.54
CA VAL A 78 -0.74 -4.75 7.53
C VAL A 78 -2.16 -5.33 7.60
N GLY A 79 -2.73 -5.66 6.46
CA GLY A 79 -4.10 -6.12 6.30
C GLY A 79 -5.12 -4.99 6.19
N LEU A 80 -6.12 -5.15 5.31
CA LEU A 80 -7.22 -4.19 5.12
C LEU A 80 -8.02 -3.92 6.41
N GLU A 81 -8.21 -4.94 7.24
CA GLU A 81 -8.92 -4.79 8.52
C GLU A 81 -8.20 -3.81 9.43
N GLU A 82 -6.88 -3.88 9.55
CA GLU A 82 -6.12 -2.99 10.43
C GLU A 82 -6.11 -1.55 9.91
N VAL A 83 -6.07 -1.37 8.58
CA VAL A 83 -6.22 -0.05 7.96
C VAL A 83 -7.58 0.55 8.34
N ASN A 84 -8.66 -0.23 8.19
CA ASN A 84 -10.02 0.22 8.54
C ASN A 84 -10.19 0.47 10.04
N ARG A 85 -9.63 -0.40 10.90
CA ARG A 85 -9.63 -0.20 12.36
C ARG A 85 -8.94 1.11 12.73
N THR A 86 -7.84 1.42 12.04
CA THR A 86 -7.08 2.65 12.23
C THR A 86 -7.88 3.88 11.78
N THR A 87 -8.55 3.85 10.62
CA THR A 87 -9.38 4.98 10.16
C THR A 87 -10.58 5.21 11.05
N GLU A 88 -11.24 4.14 11.53
CA GLU A 88 -12.34 4.23 12.49
C GLU A 88 -11.89 4.85 13.81
N ALA A 89 -10.74 4.44 14.34
CA ALA A 89 -10.16 4.99 15.57
C ALA A 89 -9.81 6.50 15.46
N LEU A 90 -9.60 7.00 14.24
CA LEU A 90 -9.41 8.44 13.96
C LEU A 90 -10.73 9.21 13.76
N GLY A 91 -11.88 8.53 13.79
CA GLY A 91 -13.18 9.15 13.51
C GLY A 91 -13.49 9.33 12.01
N LEU A 92 -12.69 8.75 11.11
CA LEU A 92 -12.89 8.80 9.65
C LEU A 92 -13.95 7.79 9.20
N ARG A 93 -15.17 7.91 9.74
CA ARG A 93 -16.25 6.91 9.59
C ARG A 93 -16.76 6.69 8.17
N LEU A 94 -16.44 7.60 7.26
CA LEU A 94 -16.80 7.53 5.83
C LEU A 94 -15.62 7.13 4.94
N THR A 95 -14.47 6.79 5.52
CA THR A 95 -13.25 6.40 4.81
C THR A 95 -12.97 4.92 5.05
N ARG A 96 -13.14 4.11 4.00
CA ARG A 96 -12.99 2.65 4.08
C ARG A 96 -12.16 2.11 2.93
N ALA A 97 -11.16 1.30 3.27
CA ALA A 97 -10.42 0.44 2.38
C ALA A 97 -11.28 -0.79 2.05
N VAL A 98 -11.56 -1.04 0.78
CA VAL A 98 -12.41 -2.18 0.36
C VAL A 98 -11.66 -3.22 -0.48
N GLU A 99 -10.55 -2.82 -1.10
CA GLU A 99 -9.74 -3.67 -1.98
C GLU A 99 -8.29 -3.16 -2.03
N SER A 100 -7.41 -3.88 -2.74
CA SER A 100 -6.00 -3.52 -2.93
C SER A 100 -5.83 -2.41 -3.98
N PHE A 101 -4.63 -1.80 -4.04
CA PHE A 101 -4.34 -0.77 -5.03
C PHE A 101 -4.30 -1.35 -6.45
N GLY A 102 -3.79 -2.57 -6.60
CA GLY A 102 -3.86 -3.36 -7.83
C GLY A 102 -5.30 -3.60 -8.30
N ALA A 103 -6.15 -4.14 -7.42
CA ALA A 103 -7.55 -4.41 -7.74
C ALA A 103 -8.31 -3.13 -8.15
N THR A 104 -8.10 -2.03 -7.42
CA THR A 104 -8.72 -0.75 -7.76
C THR A 104 -8.28 -0.28 -9.16
N GLN A 105 -6.98 -0.45 -9.50
CA GLN A 105 -6.47 -0.06 -10.81
C GLN A 105 -7.02 -0.95 -11.93
N GLU A 106 -7.12 -2.26 -11.71
CA GLU A 106 -7.73 -3.19 -12.67
C GLU A 106 -9.19 -2.84 -12.95
N GLY A 107 -9.96 -2.53 -11.90
CA GLY A 107 -11.35 -2.06 -12.04
C GLY A 107 -11.44 -0.78 -12.87
N MET A 108 -10.61 0.23 -12.56
CA MET A 108 -10.57 1.48 -13.33
C MET A 108 -10.20 1.24 -14.81
N ARG A 109 -9.28 0.32 -15.10
CA ARG A 109 -8.92 -0.03 -16.49
C ARG A 109 -10.07 -0.73 -17.20
N ALA A 110 -10.77 -1.65 -16.53
CA ALA A 110 -11.92 -2.32 -17.09
C ALA A 110 -13.06 -1.33 -17.41
N ASP A 111 -13.30 -0.37 -16.54
CA ASP A 111 -14.33 0.67 -16.72
C ASP A 111 -14.00 1.66 -17.84
N ALA A 112 -12.72 1.94 -18.08
CA ALA A 112 -12.27 2.88 -19.12
C ALA A 112 -12.48 2.36 -20.55
N GLY A 113 -12.69 1.05 -20.71
CA GLY A 113 -12.76 0.41 -22.02
C GLY A 113 -11.39 0.25 -22.70
N PRO A 114 -11.37 -0.35 -23.91
CA PRO A 114 -10.14 -0.61 -24.68
C PRO A 114 -9.49 0.66 -25.26
#